data_AF-A0A8D7ZXP4-F1
#
_entry.id   AF-A0A8D7ZXP4-F1
#
_cell.length_a   1.000
_cell.length_b   1.000
_cell.length_c   1.000
_cell.angle_alpha   90.00
_cell.angle_beta   90.00
_cell.angle_gamma   90.00
#
_symmetry.space_group_name_H-M   'P 1'
#
loop_
_entity.id
_entity.type
_entity.pdbx_description
1 polymer ?
#
loop_
_entity_poly.entity_id
_entity_poly.type
_entity_poly.pdbx_seq_one_letter_code
_entity_poly.pdbx_strand_id
1 'polypeptide(L)'
;QEAKQEKSKDRDRQEVQQYLEAWRDDREKWKFQKLKQIYIQENVFDETRLGTEVWPIALEYLSGTKGSGKEALVKQAQTVIREIDQQAKDGEDQEGSRYQRARELLQYLG
;
A
#
# COMPACT_ATOMS: atom_id res chain seq x y z
N GLN A 1 7.02 -1.02 26.43
CA GLN A 1 7.77 -0.80 25.18
C GLN A 1 6.85 -0.53 23.98
N GLU A 2 5.54 -0.78 24.08
CA GLU A 2 4.56 -0.54 23.01
C GLU A 2 4.39 0.94 22.61
N ALA A 3 4.37 1.87 23.57
CA ALA A 3 4.17 3.30 23.29
C ALA A 3 5.26 3.95 22.39
N LYS A 4 6.46 3.35 22.31
CA LYS A 4 7.51 3.84 21.40
C LYS A 4 7.32 3.33 19.97
N GLN A 5 6.78 2.13 19.78
CA GLN A 5 6.50 1.57 18.46
C GLN A 5 5.28 2.21 17.80
N GLU A 6 4.25 2.56 18.59
CA GLU A 6 3.07 3.25 18.08
C GLU A 6 3.40 4.66 17.57
N LYS A 7 4.20 5.42 18.32
CA LYS A 7 4.66 6.76 17.89
C LYS A 7 5.51 6.71 16.63
N SER A 8 6.36 5.69 16.46
CA SER A 8 7.13 5.55 15.21
C SER A 8 6.25 5.18 14.02
N LYS A 9 5.25 4.30 14.22
CA LYS A 9 4.31 3.92 13.16
C LYS A 9 3.47 5.10 12.68
N ASP A 10 2.98 5.92 13.60
CA ASP A 10 2.20 7.12 13.27
C ASP A 10 3.03 8.13 12.47
N ARG A 11 4.29 8.35 12.88
CA ARG A 11 5.21 9.20 12.13
C ARG A 11 5.50 8.67 10.73
N ASP A 12 5.77 7.38 10.59
CA ASP A 12 6.04 6.77 9.28
C ASP A 12 4.84 6.92 8.34
N ARG A 13 3.63 6.68 8.86
CA ARG A 13 2.36 6.88 8.14
C ARG A 13 2.21 8.32 7.68
N GLN A 14 2.40 9.30 8.57
CA GLN A 14 2.29 10.73 8.22
C GLN A 14 3.31 11.13 7.15
N GLU A 15 4.56 10.70 7.28
CA GLU A 15 5.61 11.03 6.31
C GLU A 15 5.33 10.39 4.93
N VAL A 16 4.75 9.19 4.90
CA VAL A 16 4.33 8.54 3.64
C VAL A 16 3.12 9.22 3.02
N GLN A 17 2.16 9.63 3.84
CA GLN A 17 1.00 10.40 3.39
C GLN A 17 1.45 11.71 2.74
N GLN A 18 2.28 12.50 3.43
CA GLN A 18 2.83 13.75 2.88
C GLN A 18 3.64 13.50 1.61
N TYR A 19 4.39 12.40 1.53
CA TYR A 19 5.15 12.03 0.34
C TYR A 19 4.26 11.76 -0.87
N LEU A 20 3.13 11.05 -0.67
CA LEU A 20 2.16 10.75 -1.72
C LEU A 20 1.34 11.99 -2.11
N GLU A 21 0.92 12.80 -1.15
CA GLU A 21 0.24 14.07 -1.40
C GLU A 21 1.16 15.03 -2.17
N ALA A 22 2.42 15.20 -1.76
CA ALA A 22 3.39 15.99 -2.52
C ALA A 22 3.65 15.41 -3.93
N TRP A 23 3.65 14.08 -4.08
CA TRP A 23 3.78 13.45 -5.40
C TRP A 23 2.65 13.88 -6.35
N ARG A 24 1.41 13.97 -5.84
CA ARG A 24 0.20 14.32 -6.60
C ARG A 24 0.02 15.83 -6.78
N ASP A 25 0.14 16.59 -5.69
CA ASP A 25 -0.30 17.98 -5.60
C ASP A 25 0.87 18.99 -5.68
N ASP A 26 2.10 18.59 -5.36
CA ASP A 26 3.29 19.47 -5.37
C ASP A 26 4.48 18.79 -6.05
N ARG A 27 4.28 18.43 -7.33
CA ARG A 27 5.25 17.67 -8.14
C ARG A 27 6.61 18.36 -8.24
N GLU A 28 6.65 19.68 -8.17
CA GLU A 28 7.87 20.49 -8.26
C GLU A 28 8.76 20.36 -7.01
N LYS A 29 8.15 20.26 -5.81
CA LYS A 29 8.89 20.06 -4.56
C LYS A 29 9.10 18.59 -4.23
N TRP A 30 8.36 17.69 -4.88
CA TRP A 30 8.50 16.26 -4.68
C TRP A 30 9.87 15.75 -5.16
N LYS A 31 10.54 15.00 -4.29
CA LYS A 31 11.76 14.28 -4.62
C LYS A 31 11.55 12.81 -4.38
N PHE A 32 12.00 11.99 -5.33
CA PHE A 32 11.93 10.55 -5.18
C PHE A 32 12.71 10.09 -3.95
N GLN A 33 12.03 9.37 -3.04
CA GLN A 33 12.63 8.79 -1.84
C GLN A 33 12.45 7.28 -1.90
N LYS A 34 13.54 6.56 -2.25
CA LYS A 34 13.52 5.10 -2.42
C LYS A 34 12.99 4.37 -1.19
N LEU A 35 13.36 4.81 0.02
CA LEU A 35 12.87 4.20 1.26
C LEU A 35 11.36 4.37 1.44
N LYS A 36 10.78 5.52 1.05
CA LYS A 36 9.33 5.73 1.07
C LYS A 36 8.64 4.85 0.04
N GLN A 37 9.20 4.71 -1.16
CA GLN A 37 8.66 3.79 -2.16
C GLN A 37 8.63 2.34 -1.65
N ILE A 38 9.72 1.84 -1.06
CA ILE A 38 9.79 0.50 -0.48
C ILE A 38 8.73 0.35 0.62
N TYR A 39 8.66 1.32 1.54
CA TYR A 39 7.64 1.30 2.60
C TYR A 39 6.22 1.22 2.04
N ILE A 40 5.90 2.03 1.02
CA ILE A 40 4.58 2.00 0.38
C ILE A 40 4.33 0.60 -0.19
N GLN A 41 5.26 0.03 -0.96
CA GLN A 41 5.10 -1.30 -1.57
C GLN A 41 4.93 -2.43 -0.54
N GLU A 42 5.62 -2.36 0.59
CA GLU A 42 5.54 -3.37 1.65
C GLU A 42 4.24 -3.28 2.46
N ASN A 43 3.69 -2.06 2.63
CA ASN A 43 2.58 -1.79 3.53
C ASN A 43 1.28 -1.38 2.80
N VAL A 44 1.26 -1.45 1.47
CA VAL A 44 0.18 -0.98 0.61
C VAL A 44 -1.20 -1.57 0.98
N PHE A 45 -1.22 -2.83 1.40
CA PHE A 45 -2.46 -3.54 1.75
C PHE A 45 -2.88 -3.36 3.22
N ASP A 46 -2.07 -2.69 4.04
CA ASP A 46 -2.35 -2.45 5.47
C ASP A 46 -2.96 -1.05 5.66
N GLU A 47 -4.25 -1.00 6.02
CA GLU A 47 -4.96 0.26 6.24
C GLU A 47 -4.46 1.07 7.43
N THR A 48 -3.84 0.41 8.41
CA THR A 48 -3.30 1.06 9.62
C THR A 48 -2.01 1.81 9.32
N ARG A 49 -1.30 1.37 8.27
CA ARG A 49 -0.02 1.95 7.84
C ARG A 49 -0.18 2.91 6.67
N LEU A 50 -1.10 2.58 5.77
CA LEU A 50 -1.46 3.42 4.65
C LEU A 50 -2.95 3.72 4.77
N GLY A 51 -3.29 4.91 5.25
CA GLY A 51 -4.67 5.30 5.53
C GLY A 51 -5.59 5.16 4.30
N THR A 52 -6.86 4.84 4.52
CA THR A 52 -7.84 4.68 3.43
C THR A 52 -8.01 5.95 2.61
N GLU A 53 -7.84 7.12 3.22
CA GLU A 53 -7.87 8.42 2.54
C GLU A 53 -6.74 8.61 1.50
N VAL A 54 -5.55 8.05 1.75
CA VAL A 54 -4.40 8.17 0.84
C VAL A 54 -4.33 7.04 -0.17
N TRP A 55 -5.16 6.00 -0.01
CA TRP A 55 -5.20 4.83 -0.89
C TRP A 55 -5.33 5.18 -2.38
N PRO A 56 -6.25 6.07 -2.82
CA PRO A 56 -6.36 6.42 -4.23
C PRO A 56 -5.07 7.01 -4.81
N ILE A 57 -4.35 7.82 -4.01
CA ILE A 57 -3.07 8.42 -4.42
C ILE A 57 -1.98 7.35 -4.50
N ALA A 58 -1.93 6.46 -3.51
CA ALA A 58 -0.97 5.35 -3.50
C ALA A 58 -1.19 4.41 -4.69
N LEU A 59 -2.43 4.11 -5.03
CA LEU A 59 -2.80 3.27 -6.16
C LEU A 59 -2.30 3.88 -7.47
N GLU A 60 -2.55 5.17 -7.69
CA GLU A 60 -2.05 5.91 -8.85
C GLU A 60 -0.52 5.95 -8.89
N TYR A 61 0.14 6.26 -7.76
CA TYR A 61 1.60 6.26 -7.63
C TYR A 61 2.22 4.91 -8.00
N LEU A 62 1.64 3.82 -7.49
CA LEU A 62 2.13 2.46 -7.72
C LEU A 62 1.90 1.99 -9.15
N SER A 63 0.85 2.47 -9.83
CA SER A 63 0.60 2.17 -11.24
C SER A 63 1.73 2.65 -12.17
N GLY A 64 2.44 3.71 -11.76
CA GLY A 64 3.63 4.19 -12.45
C GLY A 64 4.88 3.32 -12.26
N THR A 65 4.84 2.31 -11.39
CA THR A 65 5.97 1.39 -11.17
C THR A 65 6.13 0.48 -12.38
N LYS A 66 7.37 0.30 -12.84
CA LYS A 66 7.70 -0.50 -14.03
C LYS A 66 8.74 -1.58 -13.71
N GLY A 67 8.85 -2.57 -14.60
CA GLY A 67 9.80 -3.67 -14.48
C GLY A 67 9.57 -4.51 -13.22
N SER A 68 10.65 -4.91 -12.56
CA SER A 68 10.61 -5.85 -11.43
C SER A 68 9.80 -5.36 -10.23
N GLY A 69 9.68 -4.03 -10.02
CA GLY A 69 8.82 -3.49 -8.96
C GLY A 69 7.34 -3.74 -9.22
N LYS A 70 6.90 -3.66 -10.49
CA LYS A 70 5.53 -3.98 -10.89
C LYS A 70 5.26 -5.47 -10.72
N GLU A 71 6.18 -6.32 -11.16
CA GLU A 71 6.06 -7.78 -11.04
C GLU A 71 5.95 -8.22 -9.57
N ALA A 72 6.73 -7.59 -8.68
CA ALA A 72 6.65 -7.83 -7.24
C ALA A 72 5.28 -7.45 -6.68
N LEU A 73 4.77 -6.26 -7.01
CA LEU A 73 3.45 -5.79 -6.54
C LEU A 73 2.31 -6.68 -7.03
N VAL A 74 2.33 -7.10 -8.30
CA VAL A 74 1.34 -8.04 -8.86
C VAL A 74 1.39 -9.36 -8.10
N LYS A 75 2.58 -9.91 -7.88
CA LYS A 75 2.74 -11.16 -7.14
C LYS A 75 2.25 -11.03 -5.69
N GLN A 76 2.57 -9.93 -5.01
CA GLN A 76 2.11 -9.67 -3.65
C GLN A 76 0.58 -9.57 -3.58
N ALA A 77 -0.05 -8.83 -4.49
CA ALA A 77 -1.51 -8.70 -4.54
C ALA A 77 -2.20 -10.05 -4.82
N GLN A 78 -1.66 -10.85 -5.74
CA GLN A 78 -2.16 -12.20 -5.99
C GLN A 78 -2.02 -13.11 -4.76
N THR A 79 -0.91 -13.02 -4.03
CA THR A 79 -0.71 -13.77 -2.78
C THR A 79 -1.75 -13.36 -1.74
N VAL A 80 -1.98 -12.05 -1.53
CA VAL A 80 -2.99 -11.54 -0.60
C VAL A 80 -4.38 -12.10 -0.91
N ILE A 81 -4.79 -12.05 -2.17
CA ILE A 81 -6.09 -12.58 -2.61
C ILE A 81 -6.17 -14.08 -2.32
N ARG A 82 -5.13 -14.86 -2.65
CA ARG A 82 -5.11 -16.31 -2.39
C ARG A 82 -5.16 -16.65 -0.90
N GLU A 83 -4.41 -15.92 -0.07
CA GLU A 83 -4.41 -16.11 1.39
C GLU A 83 -5.82 -15.91 1.96
N ILE A 84 -6.49 -14.82 1.55
CA ILE A 84 -7.83 -14.48 2.03
C ILE A 84 -8.87 -15.44 1.47
N ASP A 85 -8.82 -15.78 0.17
CA ASP A 85 -9.72 -16.76 -0.44
C ASP A 85 -9.58 -18.15 0.22
N GLN A 86 -8.38 -18.49 0.73
CA GLN A 86 -8.15 -19.73 1.44
C GLN A 86 -8.73 -19.67 2.87
N GLN A 87 -8.52 -18.58 3.59
CA GLN A 87 -9.11 -18.36 4.92
C GLN A 87 -10.65 -18.32 4.88
N ALA A 88 -11.23 -17.74 3.82
CA ALA A 88 -12.68 -17.72 3.61
C ALA A 88 -13.26 -19.14 3.43
N LYS A 89 -12.51 -20.07 2.80
CA LYS A 89 -12.92 -21.47 2.69
C LYS A 89 -12.90 -22.21 4.02
N ASP A 90 -12.08 -21.76 4.95
CA ASP A 90 -12.00 -22.27 6.32
C ASP A 90 -13.06 -21.65 7.25
N GLY A 91 -13.95 -20.81 6.72
CA GLY A 91 -15.11 -20.26 7.43
C GLY A 91 -14.88 -18.90 8.10
N GLU A 92 -13.72 -18.27 7.90
CA GLU A 92 -13.45 -16.90 8.32
C GLU A 92 -13.79 -15.93 7.18
N ASP A 93 -15.02 -15.39 7.18
CA ASP A 93 -15.40 -14.30 6.26
C ASP A 93 -14.54 -13.06 6.56
N GLN A 94 -13.49 -12.87 5.77
CA GLN A 94 -12.60 -11.72 5.85
C GLN A 94 -12.47 -11.02 4.48
N GLU A 95 -13.58 -10.58 3.89
CA GLU A 95 -13.53 -9.49 2.89
C GLU A 95 -13.19 -8.17 3.60
N GLY A 96 -11.92 -8.04 4.00
CA GLY A 96 -11.35 -6.84 4.61
C GLY A 96 -10.77 -5.89 3.56
N SER A 97 -10.44 -4.67 3.98
CA SER A 97 -9.81 -3.64 3.14
C SER A 97 -8.54 -4.15 2.43
N ARG A 98 -7.79 -5.06 3.07
CA ARG A 98 -6.62 -5.74 2.49
C ARG A 98 -6.96 -6.47 1.18
N TYR A 99 -8.09 -7.16 1.11
CA TYR A 99 -8.55 -7.88 -0.09
C TYR A 99 -8.94 -6.92 -1.21
N GLN A 100 -9.74 -5.91 -0.88
CA GLN A 100 -10.19 -4.90 -1.83
C GLN A 100 -9.01 -4.17 -2.47
N ARG A 101 -8.04 -3.73 -1.65
CA ARG A 101 -6.83 -3.06 -2.13
C ARG A 101 -6.01 -3.93 -3.08
N ALA A 102 -5.89 -5.23 -2.79
CA ALA A 102 -5.19 -6.16 -3.66
C ALA A 102 -5.88 -6.30 -5.03
N ARG A 103 -7.21 -6.38 -5.05
CA ARG A 103 -7.99 -6.44 -6.30
C ARG A 103 -7.89 -5.16 -7.11
N GLU A 104 -8.06 -4.01 -6.47
CA GLU A 104 -7.94 -2.69 -7.12
C GLU A 104 -6.53 -2.47 -7.68
N LEU A 105 -5.49 -2.87 -6.94
CA LEU A 105 -4.10 -2.79 -7.42
C LEU A 105 -3.90 -3.63 -8.68
N LEU A 106 -4.41 -4.86 -8.73
CA LEU A 106 -4.30 -5.71 -9.92
C LEU A 106 -5.06 -5.13 -11.11
N GLN A 107 -6.23 -4.52 -10.88
CA GLN A 107 -7.01 -3.86 -11.94
C GLN A 107 -6.27 -2.65 -12.53
N TYR A 108 -5.55 -1.89 -11.69
CA TYR A 108 -4.75 -0.75 -12.13
C TYR A 108 -3.41 -1.12 -12.79
N LEU A 109 -2.87 -2.29 -12.43
CA LEU A 109 -1.60 -2.79 -12.99
C LEU A 109 -1.79 -3.66 -14.24
N GLY A 110 -3.00 -4.14 -14.53
CA GLY A 110 -3.34 -4.87 -15.75
C GLY A 110 -3.23 -4.02 -17.00
#